data_AF-A0A173ZJ68-F1
#
_entry.id   AF-A0A173ZJ68-F1
#
_cell.length_a   1.000
_cell.length_b   1.000
_cell.length_c   1.000
_cell.angle_alpha   90.00
_cell.angle_beta   90.00
_cell.angle_gamma   90.00
#
_symmetry.space_group_name_H-M   'P 1'
#
loop_
_entity.id
_entity.type
_entity.pdbx_description
1 polymer ?
#
loop_
_entity_poly.entity_id
_entity_poly.type
_entity_poly.pdbx_seq_one_letter_code
_entity_poly.pdbx_strand_id
1 'polypeptide(L)' 'MLSIRGIITVLVLAALFTYAVIWISRHDGWEGKGCGGNCSACHERCNHPQKKDQ' A
#
# COMPACT_ATOMS: atom_id res chain seq x y z
N MET A 1 13.93 -28.31 -13.07
CA MET A 1 15.15 -27.61 -12.63
C MET A 1 15.03 -26.16 -13.06
N LEU A 2 14.87 -25.24 -12.12
CA LEU A 2 14.91 -23.81 -12.46
C LEU A 2 16.35 -23.51 -12.91
N SER A 3 16.57 -23.28 -14.21
CA SER A 3 17.89 -22.90 -14.70
C SER A 3 18.33 -21.60 -14.02
N ILE A 4 19.64 -21.38 -13.88
CA ILE A 4 20.21 -20.16 -13.29
C ILE A 4 19.57 -18.90 -13.90
N ARG A 5 19.30 -18.91 -15.21
CA ARG A 5 18.55 -17.86 -15.91
C ARG A 5 17.15 -17.61 -15.33
N GLY A 6 16.38 -18.67 -15.04
CA GLY A 6 15.06 -18.55 -14.42
C GLY A 6 15.12 -17.99 -13.01
N ILE A 7 16.13 -18.37 -12.22
CA ILE A 7 16.33 -17.82 -10.87
C ILE A 7 16.59 -16.31 -10.95
N ILE A 8 17.48 -15.88 -11.85
CA ILE A 8 17.80 -14.46 -12.06
C ILE A 8 16.54 -13.69 -12.48
N THR A 9 15.76 -14.23 -13.43
CA THR A 9 14.51 -13.59 -13.87
C THR A 9 13.52 -13.39 -12.72
N VAL A 10 13.35 -14.40 -11.86
CA VAL A 10 12.44 -14.30 -10.70
C VAL A 10 12.93 -13.26 -9.69
N LEU A 11 14.24 -13.22 -9.40
CA LEU A 11 14.81 -12.22 -8.49
C LEU A 11 14.62 -10.79 -9.00
N VAL A 12 14.85 -10.55 -10.29
CA VAL A 12 14.64 -9.25 -10.91
C VAL A 12 13.17 -8.83 -10.83
N LEU A 13 12.25 -9.74 -11.17
CA LEU A 13 10.80 -9.47 -11.08
C LEU A 13 10.36 -9.15 -9.65
N ALA A 14 10.84 -9.91 -8.66
CA ALA A 14 10.52 -9.67 -7.25
C ALA A 14 11.04 -8.32 -6.75
N ALA A 15 12.26 -7.94 -7.14
CA ALA A 15 12.85 -6.65 -6.79
C ALA A 15 12.07 -5.49 -7.41
N LEU A 16 11.70 -5.59 -8.70
CA LEU A 16 10.90 -4.57 -9.38
C LEU A 16 9.50 -4.42 -8.78
N PHE A 17 8.84 -5.55 -8.46
CA PHE A 17 7.52 -5.53 -7.82
C PHE A 17 7.58 -4.86 -6.44
N THR A 18 8.57 -5.23 -5.62
CA THR A 18 8.78 -4.63 -4.29
C THR A 18 9.03 -3.12 -4.40
N TYR A 19 9.85 -2.70 -5.36
CA TYR A 19 10.10 -1.29 -5.60
C TYR A 19 8.84 -0.54 -6.02
N ALA A 20 8.03 -1.12 -6.92
CA ALA A 20 6.75 -0.53 -7.35
C ALA A 20 5.76 -0.37 -6.19
N VAL A 21 5.62 -1.38 -5.32
CA VAL A 21 4.74 -1.30 -4.15
C VAL A 21 5.21 -0.24 -3.16
N ILE A 22 6.52 -0.16 -2.88
CA ILE A 22 7.08 0.86 -1.99
C ILE A 22 6.90 2.25 -2.59
N TRP A 23 7.12 2.39 -3.90
CA TRP A 23 6.94 3.65 -4.61
C TRP A 23 5.48 4.10 -4.57
N ILE A 24 4.53 3.21 -4.88
CA ILE A 24 3.09 3.46 -4.77
C ILE A 24 2.74 3.82 -3.32
N SER A 25 3.22 3.07 -2.32
CA SER A 25 2.93 3.36 -0.90
C SER A 25 3.49 4.71 -0.41
N ARG A 26 4.48 5.29 -1.10
CA ARG A 26 5.17 6.53 -0.69
C ARG A 26 4.82 7.74 -1.55
N HIS A 27 4.53 7.56 -2.84
CA HIS A 27 4.17 8.60 -3.80
C HIS A 27 2.67 8.64 -4.09
N ASP A 28 2.03 7.48 -4.17
CA ASP A 28 0.57 7.31 -4.13
C ASP A 28 0.15 6.93 -2.71
N GLY A 29 0.54 7.74 -1.74
CA GLY A 29 -0.19 7.75 -0.48
C GLY A 29 -1.58 8.24 -0.80
N TRP A 30 -2.51 7.31 -1.08
CA TRP A 30 -3.93 7.54 -1.37
C TRP A 30 -4.31 9.01 -1.19
N GLU A 31 -4.18 9.80 -2.26
CA GLU A 31 -4.55 11.20 -2.20
C GLU A 31 -6.06 11.27 -1.98
N GLY A 32 -6.43 11.40 -0.70
CA GLY A 32 -7.78 11.71 -0.26
C GLY A 32 -8.71 10.52 -0.06
N LYS A 33 -9.12 10.38 1.21
CA LYS A 33 -10.41 9.87 1.70
C LYS A 33 -10.51 8.37 2.03
N GLY A 34 -10.21 8.09 3.30
CA GLY A 34 -11.09 7.28 4.13
C GLY A 34 -10.57 5.87 4.44
N CYS A 35 -10.46 5.58 5.74
CA CYS A 35 -10.41 4.25 6.35
C CYS A 35 -9.83 3.09 5.50
N GLY A 36 -8.50 3.02 5.41
CA GLY A 36 -7.79 1.81 5.00
C GLY A 36 -7.65 0.83 6.17
N GLY A 37 -8.76 0.24 6.63
CA GLY A 37 -8.78 -0.72 7.72
C GLY A 37 -10.15 -1.39 7.93
N ASN A 38 -10.24 -2.34 8.86
CA ASN A 38 -11.47 -3.09 9.14
C ASN A 38 -12.62 -2.13 9.45
N CYS A 39 -13.73 -2.24 8.71
CA CYS A 39 -14.82 -1.25 8.67
C CYS A 39 -15.51 -0.99 10.03
N SER A 40 -15.25 -1.79 11.06
CA SER A 40 -15.80 -1.61 12.41
C SER A 40 -15.18 -0.41 13.15
N ALA A 41 -13.88 -0.13 12.97
CA ALA A 41 -13.23 1.03 13.60
C ALA A 41 -13.61 2.35 12.92
N CYS A 42 -14.15 2.29 11.69
CA CYS A 42 -14.54 3.47 10.94
C CYS A 42 -15.90 4.04 11.40
N HIS A 43 -16.78 3.21 11.98
CA HIS A 43 -18.10 3.66 12.43
C HIS A 43 -18.01 4.75 13.52
N GLU A 44 -17.07 4.59 14.46
CA GLU A 44 -16.83 5.56 15.53
C GLU A 44 -16.21 6.87 15.00
N ARG A 45 -15.35 6.76 13.96
CA ARG A 45 -14.73 7.91 13.30
C ARG A 45 -15.67 8.67 12.35
N CYS A 46 -16.70 8.00 11.81
CA CYS A 46 -17.72 8.62 10.96
C CYS A 46 -18.76 9.42 11.76
N ASN A 47 -19.09 8.98 12.98
CA ASN A 47 -20.09 9.66 13.81
C ASN A 47 -19.50 10.87 14.58
N HIS A 48 -18.18 10.93 14.73
CA HIS A 48 -17.46 12.12 15.21
C HIS A 48 -16.53 12.62 14.11
N PRO A 49 -16.99 13.51 13.20
CA PRO A 49 -16.07 14.21 12.32
C PRO A 49 -15.13 15.01 13.23
N GLN A 50 -13.87 14.60 13.32
CA GLN A 50 -12.86 15.44 13.97
C GLN A 50 -12.84 16.77 13.22
N LYS A 51 -13.25 17.84 13.92
CA LYS A 51 -13.07 19.20 13.46
C LYS A 51 -11.57 19.38 13.20
N LYS A 52 -11.23 19.65 11.93
CA LYS A 52 -9.93 20.22 11.60
C LYS A 52 -9.93 21.65 12.13
N ASP A 53 -9.23 21.87 13.22
CA ASP A 53 -8.64 23.16 13.56
C ASP A 53 -7.27 22.87 14.16
N GLN A 54 -6.26 22.78 13.28
CA GLN A 54 -4.95 23.41 13.41
C GLN A 54 -4.13 23.16 12.15
#